data_AF-A0A836HP47-F1
#
_entry.id   AF-A0A836HP47-F1
#
_cell.length_a   1.000
_cell.length_b   1.000
_cell.length_c   1.000
_cell.angle_alpha   90.00
_cell.angle_beta   90.00
_cell.angle_gamma   90.00
#
_symmetry.space_group_name_H-M   'P 1'
#
loop_
_entity.id
_entity.type
_entity.pdbx_description
1 polymer ?
#
loop_
_entity_poly.entity_id
_entity_poly.type
_entity_poly.pdbx_seq_one_letter_code
_entity_poly.pdbx_strand_id
1 'polypeptide(L)'
;MWPRIRLLQTLFQQKGAAAPAAGALSSSSSAGTPPQSPAPSPAADNERSLLRHLIPMRVYSSGPPSLYLRHAFLHRDRLVRRFLGALEAVPLPSLPRMLLAEGIQRMLEGDTPQRELRALFEDAEVECRKMLLHMDVSEGGHRRYHDPRTNPHDREAWHAVAHDPLRRLLAYELCAACSHYARLMAVSSNPHAPAAVVVRNVIASDMRRDNLLVKVTLEYEKHPRNVETGERVGEAMPRVVDEVMKELLLLERDAFGCFRFDPRGDNHHLVHCLKLADMTKTRRSYSIMLDPLMHKYGNYCVECVEVYKGRWRQYRVHCGPEDHRIDPELPPFEMVVANDPITGGALNMVVHYDEPICLRHKHSSREEKGNFGHTEVFELAIEAKNRSLWEQYFLDR
;
A
#
# COMPACT_ATOMS: atom_id res chain seq x y z
N MET A 1 -13.77 -4.96 -26.12
CA MET A 1 -13.36 -5.73 -24.91
C MET A 1 -13.97 -5.18 -23.62
N TRP A 2 -13.97 -3.87 -23.37
CA TRP A 2 -14.79 -3.19 -22.33
C TRP A 2 -16.29 -3.57 -22.27
N PRO A 3 -16.98 -3.91 -23.39
CA PRO A 3 -18.36 -4.38 -23.34
C PRO A 3 -18.55 -5.72 -22.61
N ARG A 4 -17.52 -6.58 -22.55
CA ARG A 4 -17.56 -7.86 -21.83
C ARG A 4 -17.49 -7.67 -20.31
N ILE A 5 -16.79 -6.63 -19.84
CA ILE A 5 -16.74 -6.23 -18.43
C ILE A 5 -18.11 -5.70 -17.96
N ARG A 6 -18.81 -4.93 -18.81
CA ARG A 6 -20.22 -4.55 -18.57
C ARG A 6 -21.17 -5.76 -18.57
N LEU A 7 -20.86 -6.78 -19.36
CA LEU A 7 -21.69 -7.98 -19.48
C LEU A 7 -21.72 -8.80 -18.17
N LEU A 8 -20.60 -8.81 -17.43
CA LEU A 8 -20.57 -9.35 -16.07
C LEU A 8 -21.42 -8.50 -15.11
N GLN A 9 -21.31 -7.16 -15.15
CA GLN A 9 -22.18 -6.29 -14.33
C GLN A 9 -23.68 -6.54 -14.60
N THR A 10 -24.07 -6.82 -15.85
CA THR A 10 -25.46 -7.16 -16.20
C THR A 10 -25.88 -8.58 -15.79
N LEU A 11 -24.98 -9.57 -15.84
CA LEU A 11 -25.26 -10.93 -15.37
C LEU A 11 -25.45 -10.98 -13.85
N PHE A 12 -24.73 -10.13 -13.10
CA PHE A 12 -24.90 -9.99 -11.65
C PHE A 12 -26.18 -9.23 -11.25
N GLN A 13 -26.71 -8.35 -12.10
CA GLN A 13 -28.02 -7.71 -11.86
C GLN A 13 -29.20 -8.67 -12.06
N GLN A 14 -29.10 -9.62 -12.99
CA GLN A 14 -30.18 -10.58 -13.25
C GLN A 14 -30.33 -11.65 -12.17
N LYS A 15 -29.26 -11.99 -11.44
CA LYS A 15 -29.31 -12.99 -10.35
C LYS A 15 -29.96 -12.47 -9.06
N GLY A 16 -30.23 -11.17 -8.96
CA GLY A 16 -30.90 -10.52 -7.81
C GLY A 16 -32.42 -10.37 -7.94
N ALA A 17 -33.03 -10.83 -9.05
CA ALA A 17 -34.46 -10.69 -9.31
C ALA A 17 -35.16 -12.06 -9.34
N ALA A 18 -35.26 -12.73 -8.19
CA ALA A 18 -36.16 -13.88 -8.02
C ALA A 18 -36.69 -13.99 -6.58
N ALA A 19 -38.03 -13.86 -6.48
CA ALA A 19 -38.97 -14.21 -5.40
C ALA A 19 -39.25 -13.21 -4.23
N PRO A 20 -40.54 -12.85 -3.99
CA PRO A 20 -40.98 -11.85 -3.01
C PRO A 20 -41.60 -12.41 -1.70
N ALA A 21 -41.61 -11.53 -0.69
CA ALA A 21 -42.59 -11.28 0.40
C ALA A 21 -43.06 -12.39 1.39
N ALA A 22 -42.77 -12.15 2.68
CA ALA A 22 -43.64 -12.23 3.88
C ALA A 22 -42.71 -12.09 5.12
N GLY A 23 -42.96 -11.35 6.20
CA GLY A 23 -44.11 -10.60 6.68
C GLY A 23 -43.64 -9.68 7.82
N ALA A 24 -44.35 -8.57 8.01
CA ALA A 24 -44.10 -7.61 9.08
C ALA A 24 -44.65 -8.12 10.41
N LEU A 25 -44.00 -7.80 11.53
CA LEU A 25 -44.65 -7.51 12.82
C LEU A 25 -43.69 -6.69 13.71
N SER A 26 -44.19 -5.52 14.13
CA SER A 26 -43.58 -4.57 15.04
C SER A 26 -43.63 -5.03 16.51
N SER A 27 -42.64 -4.63 17.30
CA SER A 27 -42.84 -4.21 18.69
C SER A 27 -41.70 -3.33 19.18
N SER A 28 -42.06 -2.14 19.64
CA SER A 28 -41.24 -1.12 20.29
C SER A 28 -40.98 -1.42 21.76
N SER A 29 -39.77 -1.16 22.27
CA SER A 29 -39.55 -0.22 23.39
C SER A 29 -38.06 -0.04 23.76
N SER A 30 -37.80 1.15 24.26
CA SER A 30 -36.58 1.91 24.52
C SER A 30 -35.63 1.44 25.62
N ALA A 31 -34.39 1.97 25.51
CA ALA A 31 -33.55 2.56 26.56
C ALA A 31 -32.30 1.76 26.98
N GLY A 32 -31.15 2.29 26.58
CA GLY A 32 -29.82 1.87 27.03
C GLY A 32 -28.76 2.49 26.14
N THR A 33 -28.45 3.78 26.34
CA THR A 33 -27.43 4.52 25.58
C THR A 33 -26.04 3.94 25.86
N PRO A 34 -25.34 3.30 24.90
CA PRO A 34 -23.93 2.99 25.04
C PRO A 34 -23.09 4.22 24.64
N PRO A 35 -21.83 4.32 25.09
CA PRO A 35 -20.97 5.47 24.81
C PRO A 35 -20.80 5.64 23.30
N GLN A 36 -20.87 6.89 22.85
CA GLN A 36 -20.64 7.29 21.47
C GLN A 36 -19.38 6.63 20.93
N SER A 37 -19.57 5.75 19.95
CA SER A 37 -18.51 5.25 19.10
C SER A 37 -17.75 6.45 18.51
N PRO A 38 -16.41 6.42 18.43
CA PRO A 38 -15.69 7.48 17.76
C PRO A 38 -16.23 7.59 16.34
N ALA A 39 -16.68 8.78 15.97
CA ALA A 39 -17.15 9.08 14.62
C ALA A 39 -16.13 8.55 13.60
N PRO A 40 -16.58 8.00 12.46
CA PRO A 40 -15.67 7.62 11.39
C PRO A 40 -14.79 8.83 11.08
N SER A 41 -13.48 8.63 11.17
CA SER A 41 -12.51 9.65 10.84
C SER A 41 -12.78 10.15 9.42
N PRO A 42 -12.64 11.46 9.15
CA PRO A 42 -12.80 12.03 7.81
C PRO A 42 -11.62 11.66 6.88
N ALA A 43 -10.97 10.51 7.11
CA ALA A 43 -9.74 10.10 6.45
C ALA A 43 -9.97 9.45 5.08
N ALA A 44 -11.21 9.25 4.65
CA ALA A 44 -11.55 8.81 3.29
C ALA A 44 -11.38 9.90 2.21
N ASP A 45 -10.63 10.97 2.52
CA ASP A 45 -10.25 12.02 1.58
C ASP A 45 -9.21 11.49 0.57
N ASN A 46 -9.73 10.98 -0.57
CA ASN A 46 -9.02 10.73 -1.83
C ASN A 46 -7.65 10.02 -1.71
N GLU A 47 -7.59 8.86 -1.06
CA GLU A 47 -6.41 7.99 -1.16
C GLU A 47 -6.25 7.50 -2.60
N ARG A 48 -5.06 7.63 -3.18
CA ARG A 48 -4.76 7.17 -4.54
C ARG A 48 -4.01 5.84 -4.57
N SER A 49 -3.42 5.43 -3.45
CA SER A 49 -2.74 4.15 -3.26
C SER A 49 -3.59 3.03 -3.85
N LEU A 50 -3.01 2.38 -4.84
CA LEU A 50 -3.62 1.39 -5.70
C LEU A 50 -3.36 -0.02 -5.15
N LEU A 51 -2.20 -0.24 -4.51
CA LEU A 51 -1.68 -1.57 -4.22
C LEU A 51 -2.63 -2.41 -3.35
N ARG A 52 -3.17 -1.86 -2.26
CA ARG A 52 -4.12 -2.59 -1.39
C ARG A 52 -5.44 -2.94 -2.09
N HIS A 53 -5.86 -2.12 -3.06
CA HIS A 53 -7.09 -2.40 -3.83
C HIS A 53 -6.85 -3.51 -4.84
N LEU A 54 -5.63 -3.64 -5.33
CA LEU A 54 -5.22 -4.71 -6.24
C LEU A 54 -4.86 -6.00 -5.50
N ILE A 55 -4.40 -5.94 -4.25
CA ILE A 55 -4.09 -7.12 -3.43
C ILE A 55 -4.90 -7.02 -2.12
N PRO A 56 -6.21 -7.32 -2.17
CA PRO A 56 -7.14 -7.00 -1.07
C PRO A 56 -7.13 -8.00 0.09
N MET A 57 -6.47 -9.15 -0.08
CA MET A 57 -6.55 -10.25 0.87
C MET A 57 -5.39 -11.22 0.70
N ARG A 58 -5.15 -12.01 1.74
CA ARG A 58 -4.22 -13.13 1.74
C ARG A 58 -4.97 -14.43 2.03
N VAL A 59 -4.70 -15.46 1.23
CA VAL A 59 -5.46 -16.72 1.29
C VAL A 59 -4.52 -17.89 1.55
N TYR A 60 -4.74 -18.60 2.65
CA TYR A 60 -4.01 -19.82 2.99
C TYR A 60 -4.89 -21.04 2.71
N SER A 61 -4.43 -21.91 1.82
CA SER A 61 -5.15 -23.13 1.47
C SER A 61 -4.22 -24.18 0.89
N SER A 62 -4.64 -25.44 0.99
CA SER A 62 -4.01 -26.55 0.27
C SER A 62 -4.57 -26.62 -1.15
N GLY A 63 -3.78 -26.25 -2.15
CA GLY A 63 -4.16 -26.39 -3.55
C GLY A 63 -3.57 -25.32 -4.45
N PRO A 64 -3.91 -25.33 -5.75
CA PRO A 64 -3.42 -24.34 -6.70
C PRO A 64 -3.92 -22.93 -6.35
N PRO A 65 -3.04 -21.90 -6.37
CA PRO A 65 -3.41 -20.50 -6.17
C PRO A 65 -4.54 -19.98 -7.03
N SER A 66 -4.57 -20.36 -8.30
CA SER A 66 -5.66 -20.03 -9.22
C SER A 66 -7.04 -20.46 -8.68
N LEU A 67 -7.10 -21.60 -7.98
CA LEU A 67 -8.34 -22.16 -7.46
C LEU A 67 -8.78 -21.46 -6.17
N TYR A 68 -7.93 -21.39 -5.16
CA TYR A 68 -8.34 -20.81 -3.87
C TYR A 68 -8.58 -19.31 -3.97
N LEU A 69 -7.82 -18.57 -4.81
CA LEU A 69 -8.04 -17.13 -5.01
C LEU A 69 -9.36 -16.88 -5.71
N ARG A 70 -9.70 -17.68 -6.71
CA ARG A 70 -11.02 -17.64 -7.37
C ARG A 70 -12.14 -17.75 -6.34
N HIS A 71 -12.11 -18.79 -5.51
CA HIS A 71 -13.18 -19.01 -4.52
C HIS A 71 -13.23 -17.90 -3.46
N ALA A 72 -12.09 -17.39 -3.00
CA ALA A 72 -12.05 -16.27 -2.07
C ALA A 72 -12.67 -15.00 -2.67
N PHE A 73 -12.36 -14.67 -3.94
CA PHE A 73 -12.94 -13.50 -4.61
C PHE A 73 -14.45 -13.65 -4.84
N LEU A 74 -14.91 -14.83 -5.28
CA LEU A 74 -16.34 -15.11 -5.49
C LEU A 74 -17.12 -15.16 -4.17
N HIS A 75 -16.46 -15.49 -3.06
CA HIS A 75 -17.08 -15.42 -1.74
C HIS A 75 -17.35 -13.96 -1.32
N ARG A 76 -16.46 -13.04 -1.73
CA ARG A 76 -16.58 -11.59 -1.45
C ARG A 76 -16.61 -10.76 -2.73
N ASP A 77 -17.68 -10.87 -3.50
CA ASP A 77 -17.89 -10.16 -4.78
C ASP A 77 -17.62 -8.64 -4.74
N ARG A 78 -17.80 -8.00 -3.57
CA ARG A 78 -17.47 -6.58 -3.37
C ARG A 78 -15.99 -6.26 -3.66
N LEU A 79 -15.09 -7.20 -3.39
CA LEU A 79 -13.66 -7.06 -3.64
C LEU A 79 -13.35 -7.02 -5.13
N VAL A 80 -14.09 -7.78 -5.94
CA VAL A 80 -13.98 -7.75 -7.40
C VAL A 80 -14.34 -6.36 -7.94
N ARG A 81 -15.43 -5.76 -7.41
CA ARG A 81 -15.84 -4.41 -7.80
C ARG A 81 -14.81 -3.36 -7.40
N ARG A 82 -14.24 -3.45 -6.19
CA ARG A 82 -13.18 -2.55 -5.73
C ARG A 82 -11.92 -2.66 -6.59
N PHE A 83 -11.49 -3.90 -6.89
CA PHE A 83 -10.34 -4.17 -7.75
C PHE A 83 -10.52 -3.55 -9.16
N LEU A 84 -11.63 -3.87 -9.82
CA LEU A 84 -11.90 -3.38 -11.18
C LEU A 84 -12.11 -1.86 -11.21
N GLY A 85 -12.81 -1.31 -10.22
CA GLY A 85 -12.99 0.13 -10.09
C GLY A 85 -11.67 0.88 -9.90
N ALA A 86 -10.73 0.31 -9.12
CA ALA A 86 -9.41 0.88 -8.94
C ALA A 86 -8.60 0.87 -10.25
N LEU A 87 -8.67 -0.21 -11.04
CA LEU A 87 -8.03 -0.26 -12.36
C LEU A 87 -8.69 0.65 -13.40
N GLU A 88 -10.00 0.89 -13.32
CA GLU A 88 -10.70 1.80 -14.21
C GLU A 88 -10.32 3.26 -13.93
N ALA A 89 -10.34 3.65 -12.66
CA ALA A 89 -10.16 5.04 -12.23
C ALA A 89 -8.70 5.52 -12.29
N VAL A 90 -7.72 4.61 -12.29
CA VAL A 90 -6.30 5.00 -12.24
C VAL A 90 -5.82 5.63 -13.57
N PRO A 91 -5.16 6.81 -13.53
CA PRO A 91 -4.73 7.54 -14.72
C PRO A 91 -3.42 6.98 -15.32
N LEU A 92 -3.43 5.69 -15.67
CA LEU A 92 -2.31 4.99 -16.31
C LEU A 92 -2.71 4.47 -17.71
N PRO A 93 -1.75 4.15 -18.59
CA PRO A 93 -2.00 3.51 -19.87
C PRO A 93 -2.90 2.26 -19.74
N SER A 94 -3.78 2.06 -20.73
CA SER A 94 -4.78 0.99 -20.69
C SER A 94 -4.20 -0.42 -20.70
N LEU A 95 -3.17 -0.70 -21.50
CA LEU A 95 -2.70 -2.07 -21.73
C LEU A 95 -2.30 -2.83 -20.45
N PRO A 96 -1.37 -2.35 -19.61
CA PRO A 96 -0.97 -3.09 -18.42
C PRO A 96 -2.16 -3.33 -17.46
N ARG A 97 -3.08 -2.35 -17.37
CA ARG A 97 -4.31 -2.48 -16.57
C ARG A 97 -5.26 -3.52 -17.14
N MET A 98 -5.43 -3.53 -18.46
CA MET A 98 -6.29 -4.48 -19.16
C MET A 98 -5.76 -5.92 -19.03
N LEU A 99 -4.45 -6.13 -19.17
CA LEU A 99 -3.84 -7.45 -19.02
C LEU A 99 -4.01 -7.99 -17.59
N LEU A 100 -3.80 -7.13 -16.57
CA LEU A 100 -4.05 -7.51 -15.18
C LEU A 100 -5.54 -7.83 -14.92
N ALA A 101 -6.45 -6.99 -15.43
CA ALA A 101 -7.89 -7.22 -15.32
C ALA A 101 -8.32 -8.52 -16.02
N GLU A 102 -7.76 -8.80 -17.19
CA GLU A 102 -8.01 -10.03 -17.94
C GLU A 102 -7.51 -11.26 -17.21
N GLY A 103 -6.32 -11.22 -16.61
CA GLY A 103 -5.81 -12.31 -15.78
C GLY A 103 -6.73 -12.62 -14.60
N ILE A 104 -7.23 -11.60 -13.91
CA ILE A 104 -8.23 -11.77 -12.84
C ILE A 104 -9.55 -12.32 -13.40
N GLN A 105 -10.05 -11.78 -14.51
CA GLN A 105 -11.29 -12.25 -15.11
C GLN A 105 -11.21 -13.76 -15.45
N ARG A 106 -10.14 -14.19 -16.12
CA ARG A 106 -9.93 -15.59 -16.48
C ARG A 106 -9.75 -16.50 -15.27
N MET A 107 -9.11 -15.99 -14.21
CA MET A 107 -9.05 -16.69 -12.92
C MET A 107 -10.45 -16.89 -12.32
N LEU A 108 -11.32 -15.88 -12.39
CA LEU A 108 -12.70 -15.97 -11.88
C LEU A 108 -13.57 -16.93 -12.70
N GLU A 109 -13.41 -16.94 -14.03
CA GLU A 109 -14.06 -17.89 -14.94
C GLU A 109 -13.70 -19.33 -14.55
N GLY A 110 -12.42 -19.59 -14.29
CA GLY A 110 -11.92 -20.87 -13.76
C GLY A 110 -11.60 -21.93 -14.82
N ASP A 111 -11.73 -21.58 -16.10
CA ASP A 111 -11.45 -22.48 -17.22
C ASP A 111 -10.00 -22.39 -17.71
N THR A 112 -9.26 -21.38 -17.26
CA THR A 112 -7.88 -21.12 -17.70
C THR A 112 -6.86 -21.80 -16.78
N PRO A 113 -5.92 -22.60 -17.32
CA PRO A 113 -4.86 -23.21 -16.53
C PRO A 113 -3.99 -22.18 -15.80
N GLN A 114 -3.51 -22.50 -14.59
CA GLN A 114 -2.68 -21.61 -13.79
C GLN A 114 -1.42 -21.11 -14.52
N ARG A 115 -0.81 -21.96 -15.36
CA ARG A 115 0.35 -21.57 -16.16
C ARG A 115 0.04 -20.44 -17.14
N GLU A 116 -1.14 -20.45 -17.74
CA GLU A 116 -1.58 -19.42 -18.68
C GLU A 116 -1.97 -18.14 -17.93
N LEU A 117 -2.63 -18.26 -16.77
CA LEU A 117 -2.89 -17.12 -15.87
C LEU A 117 -1.58 -16.44 -15.47
N ARG A 118 -0.56 -17.23 -15.11
CA ARG A 118 0.77 -16.71 -14.79
C ARG A 118 1.36 -15.94 -15.97
N ALA A 119 1.30 -16.49 -17.18
CA ALA A 119 1.82 -15.82 -18.37
C ALA A 119 1.15 -14.45 -18.60
N LEU A 120 -0.17 -14.35 -18.43
CA LEU A 120 -0.89 -13.07 -18.54
C LEU A 120 -0.41 -12.03 -17.52
N PHE A 121 -0.16 -12.44 -16.27
CA PHE A 121 0.37 -11.53 -15.25
C PHE A 121 1.84 -11.16 -15.53
N GLU A 122 2.64 -12.07 -16.08
CA GLU A 122 4.01 -11.78 -16.53
C GLU A 122 4.02 -10.79 -17.71
N ASP A 123 3.10 -10.94 -18.68
CA ASP A 123 2.93 -9.99 -19.78
C ASP A 123 2.51 -8.61 -19.26
N ALA A 124 1.58 -8.56 -18.29
CA ALA A 124 1.18 -7.33 -17.62
C ALA A 124 2.37 -6.66 -16.89
N GLU A 125 3.21 -7.44 -16.20
CA GLU A 125 4.45 -6.96 -15.58
C GLU A 125 5.40 -6.38 -16.64
N VAL A 126 5.64 -7.09 -17.75
CA VAL A 126 6.52 -6.65 -18.81
C VAL A 126 6.06 -5.31 -19.38
N GLU A 127 4.76 -5.14 -19.63
CA GLU A 127 4.20 -3.87 -20.11
C GLU A 127 4.31 -2.75 -19.07
N CYS A 128 4.16 -3.06 -17.77
CA CYS A 128 4.44 -2.10 -16.70
C CYS A 128 5.91 -1.65 -16.69
N ARG A 129 6.84 -2.59 -16.84
CA ARG A 129 8.29 -2.29 -16.91
C ARG A 129 8.64 -1.48 -18.14
N LYS A 130 8.07 -1.80 -19.31
CA LYS A 130 8.24 -1.00 -20.54
C LYS A 130 7.76 0.44 -20.31
N MET A 131 6.58 0.61 -19.74
CA MET A 131 6.05 1.93 -19.36
C MET A 131 7.00 2.65 -18.39
N LEU A 132 7.45 1.99 -17.33
CA LEU A 132 8.36 2.59 -16.34
C LEU A 132 9.71 2.97 -16.95
N LEU A 133 10.22 2.20 -17.90
CA LEU A 133 11.49 2.50 -18.58
C LEU A 133 11.32 3.45 -19.76
N HIS A 134 10.09 3.95 -20.00
CA HIS A 134 9.75 4.72 -21.21
C HIS A 134 10.19 4.02 -22.51
N MET A 135 10.11 2.70 -22.51
CA MET A 135 10.30 1.89 -23.71
C MET A 135 8.97 1.78 -24.42
N ASP A 136 8.94 2.26 -25.67
CA ASP A 136 7.79 2.21 -26.54
C ASP A 136 8.14 1.35 -27.76
N VAL A 137 8.39 0.06 -27.55
CA VAL A 137 8.70 -0.87 -28.64
C VAL A 137 7.80 -2.09 -28.51
N SER A 138 6.93 -2.30 -29.50
CA SER A 138 6.14 -3.52 -29.63
C SER A 138 6.99 -4.69 -30.11
N GLU A 139 6.47 -5.91 -30.04
CA GLU A 139 7.16 -7.10 -30.58
C GLU A 139 7.53 -6.97 -32.07
N GLY A 140 6.73 -6.24 -32.84
CA GLY A 140 6.99 -5.93 -34.25
C GLY A 140 7.95 -4.74 -34.48
N GLY A 141 8.55 -4.18 -33.43
CA GLY A 141 9.45 -3.03 -33.52
C GLY A 141 8.74 -1.68 -33.68
N HIS A 142 7.41 -1.62 -33.57
CA HIS A 142 6.65 -0.38 -33.71
C HIS A 142 6.62 0.42 -32.41
N ARG A 143 6.68 1.75 -32.55
CA ARG A 143 6.55 2.69 -31.44
C ARG A 143 5.09 3.06 -31.22
N ARG A 144 4.44 2.36 -30.28
CA ARG A 144 3.00 2.42 -30.05
C ARG A 144 2.55 3.80 -29.61
N TYR A 145 3.15 4.39 -28.58
CA TYR A 145 2.77 5.70 -28.04
C TYR A 145 3.18 6.87 -28.95
N HIS A 146 4.05 6.63 -29.93
CA HIS A 146 4.35 7.56 -31.01
C HIS A 146 3.43 7.42 -32.24
N ASP A 147 2.64 6.35 -32.37
CA ASP A 147 1.69 6.17 -33.46
C ASP A 147 0.48 7.13 -33.29
N PRO A 148 0.17 7.97 -34.30
CA PRO A 148 -1.02 8.83 -34.30
C PRO A 148 -2.34 8.07 -34.12
N ARG A 149 -2.39 6.78 -34.43
CA ARG A 149 -3.57 5.92 -34.29
C ARG A 149 -3.82 5.45 -32.86
N THR A 150 -2.81 5.53 -31.99
CA THR A 150 -2.97 5.18 -30.58
C THR A 150 -3.88 6.19 -29.88
N ASN A 151 -4.75 5.68 -29.00
CA ASN A 151 -5.68 6.49 -28.22
C ASN A 151 -4.94 7.68 -27.57
N PRO A 152 -5.36 8.94 -27.82
CA PRO A 152 -4.73 10.12 -27.26
C PRO A 152 -4.59 10.08 -25.73
N HIS A 153 -5.59 9.53 -25.03
CA HIS A 153 -5.55 9.41 -23.57
C HIS A 153 -4.46 8.44 -23.09
N ASP A 154 -4.25 7.33 -23.80
CA ASP A 154 -3.19 6.37 -23.47
C ASP A 154 -1.80 6.97 -23.72
N ARG A 155 -1.65 7.75 -24.80
CA ARG A 155 -0.41 8.48 -25.09
C ARG A 155 -0.11 9.50 -24.01
N GLU A 156 -1.10 10.31 -23.63
CA GLU A 156 -0.97 11.30 -22.55
C GLU A 156 -0.61 10.63 -21.22
N ALA A 157 -1.30 9.54 -20.86
CA ALA A 157 -1.02 8.78 -19.64
C ALA A 157 0.42 8.24 -19.64
N TRP A 158 0.89 7.68 -20.76
CA TRP A 158 2.24 7.17 -20.89
C TRP A 158 3.30 8.27 -20.78
N HIS A 159 3.10 9.40 -21.45
CA HIS A 159 4.01 10.55 -21.34
C HIS A 159 4.08 11.09 -19.92
N ALA A 160 2.94 11.16 -19.23
CA ALA A 160 2.91 11.72 -17.91
C ALA A 160 3.61 10.85 -16.85
N VAL A 161 3.72 9.53 -17.05
CA VAL A 161 4.53 8.65 -16.18
C VAL A 161 6.01 9.10 -16.12
N ALA A 162 6.52 9.82 -17.12
CA ALA A 162 7.90 10.32 -17.14
C ALA A 162 8.14 11.53 -16.24
N HIS A 163 7.08 12.28 -15.93
CA HIS A 163 7.19 13.65 -15.43
C HIS A 163 6.33 13.91 -14.20
N ASP A 164 5.23 13.18 -14.03
CA ASP A 164 4.32 13.28 -12.90
C ASP A 164 4.71 12.23 -11.84
N PRO A 165 5.24 12.62 -10.68
CA PRO A 165 5.69 11.68 -9.65
C PRO A 165 4.54 10.83 -9.08
N LEU A 166 3.30 11.33 -9.10
CA LEU A 166 2.14 10.54 -8.64
C LEU A 166 1.81 9.43 -9.65
N ARG A 167 1.80 9.74 -10.95
CA ARG A 167 1.61 8.71 -11.98
C ARG A 167 2.77 7.72 -11.99
N ARG A 168 3.99 8.20 -11.72
CA ARG A 168 5.18 7.35 -11.56
C ARG A 168 5.03 6.37 -10.40
N LEU A 169 4.58 6.84 -9.25
CA LEU A 169 4.30 6.02 -8.07
C LEU A 169 3.24 4.94 -8.38
N LEU A 170 2.10 5.35 -8.93
CA LEU A 170 1.01 4.43 -9.30
C LEU A 170 1.45 3.38 -10.33
N ALA A 171 2.34 3.73 -11.25
CA ALA A 171 2.93 2.80 -12.21
C ALA A 171 3.79 1.72 -11.53
N TYR A 172 4.54 2.07 -10.48
CA TYR A 172 5.27 1.10 -9.67
C TYR A 172 4.34 0.20 -8.87
N GLU A 173 3.26 0.74 -8.29
CA GLU A 173 2.26 -0.06 -7.58
C GLU A 173 1.56 -1.07 -8.50
N LEU A 174 1.17 -0.65 -9.71
CA LEU A 174 0.61 -1.55 -10.71
C LEU A 174 1.61 -2.64 -11.11
N CYS A 175 2.88 -2.27 -11.32
CA CYS A 175 3.95 -3.23 -11.60
C CYS A 175 4.10 -4.25 -10.46
N ALA A 176 4.09 -3.78 -9.20
CA ALA A 176 4.20 -4.62 -8.03
C ALA A 176 3.00 -5.60 -7.93
N ALA A 177 1.78 -5.15 -8.22
CA ALA A 177 0.59 -5.99 -8.25
C ALA A 177 0.67 -7.06 -9.35
N CYS A 178 1.06 -6.70 -10.57
CA CYS A 178 1.27 -7.66 -11.67
C CYS A 178 2.31 -8.72 -11.29
N SER A 179 3.46 -8.29 -10.78
CA SER A 179 4.51 -9.19 -10.30
C SER A 179 4.03 -10.09 -9.16
N HIS A 180 3.25 -9.54 -8.22
CA HIS A 180 2.70 -10.30 -7.11
C HIS A 180 1.84 -11.47 -7.61
N TYR A 181 0.87 -11.20 -8.49
CA TYR A 181 0.02 -12.25 -9.06
C TYR A 181 0.80 -13.25 -9.93
N ALA A 182 1.76 -12.80 -10.73
CA ALA A 182 2.64 -13.69 -11.48
C ALA A 182 3.38 -14.69 -10.57
N ARG A 183 3.91 -14.21 -9.44
CA ARG A 183 4.62 -15.05 -8.45
C ARG A 183 3.67 -15.91 -7.64
N LEU A 184 2.48 -15.43 -7.31
CA LEU A 184 1.46 -16.25 -6.67
C LEU A 184 1.08 -17.45 -7.52
N MET A 185 1.01 -17.29 -8.84
CA MET A 185 0.67 -18.37 -9.77
C MET A 185 1.84 -19.33 -10.06
N ALA A 186 3.00 -19.16 -9.42
CA ALA A 186 4.11 -20.10 -9.55
C ALA A 186 3.84 -21.43 -8.84
N VAL A 187 4.47 -22.51 -9.33
CA VAL A 187 4.42 -23.81 -8.67
C VAL A 187 5.34 -23.77 -7.44
N SER A 188 4.75 -23.56 -6.26
CA SER A 188 5.44 -23.46 -4.97
C SER A 188 4.54 -23.98 -3.86
N SER A 189 5.13 -24.58 -2.83
CA SER A 189 4.44 -24.93 -1.58
C SER A 189 4.08 -23.70 -0.73
N ASN A 190 4.77 -22.58 -0.95
CA ASN A 190 4.49 -21.29 -0.33
C ASN A 190 4.59 -20.18 -1.39
N PRO A 191 3.55 -19.95 -2.19
CA PRO A 191 3.56 -18.94 -3.26
C PRO A 191 3.54 -17.49 -2.73
N HIS A 192 3.02 -17.28 -1.51
CA HIS A 192 2.96 -15.95 -0.89
C HIS A 192 4.34 -15.39 -0.53
N ALA A 193 5.29 -16.24 -0.13
CA ALA A 193 6.65 -15.80 0.18
C ALA A 193 7.37 -15.12 -1.02
N PRO A 194 7.52 -15.76 -2.20
CA PRO A 194 8.13 -15.10 -3.35
C PRO A 194 7.29 -13.92 -3.88
N ALA A 195 5.96 -13.97 -3.76
CA ALA A 195 5.09 -12.86 -4.14
C ALA A 195 5.25 -11.63 -3.23
N ALA A 196 5.47 -11.82 -1.93
CA ALA A 196 5.81 -10.74 -1.01
C ALA A 196 7.23 -10.21 -1.27
N VAL A 197 8.20 -11.09 -1.56
CA VAL A 197 9.58 -10.68 -1.86
C VAL A 197 9.64 -9.79 -3.10
N VAL A 198 8.88 -10.09 -4.16
CA VAL A 198 8.90 -9.25 -5.37
C VAL A 198 8.31 -7.87 -5.12
N VAL A 199 7.20 -7.75 -4.37
CA VAL A 199 6.61 -6.45 -3.98
C VAL A 199 7.63 -5.65 -3.17
N ARG A 200 8.25 -6.27 -2.16
CA ARG A 200 9.31 -5.64 -1.37
C ARG A 200 10.47 -5.18 -2.24
N ASN A 201 10.89 -5.96 -3.24
CA ASN A 201 11.99 -5.59 -4.12
C ASN A 201 11.64 -4.40 -5.00
N VAL A 202 10.45 -4.36 -5.61
CA VAL A 202 9.99 -3.21 -6.41
C VAL A 202 10.03 -1.94 -5.57
N ILE A 203 9.55 -2.03 -4.33
CA ILE A 203 9.50 -0.89 -3.41
C ILE A 203 10.91 -0.48 -2.92
N ALA A 204 11.66 -1.43 -2.34
CA ALA A 204 12.92 -1.13 -1.65
C ALA A 204 14.13 -0.93 -2.60
N SER A 205 14.08 -1.50 -3.80
CA SER A 205 15.13 -1.36 -4.82
C SER A 205 14.73 -0.38 -5.92
N ASP A 206 13.64 -0.65 -6.62
CA ASP A 206 13.35 0.03 -7.89
C ASP A 206 12.82 1.45 -7.62
N MET A 207 11.80 1.58 -6.78
CA MET A 207 11.22 2.89 -6.42
C MET A 207 12.23 3.77 -5.66
N ARG A 208 13.01 3.17 -4.76
CA ARG A 208 14.01 3.88 -3.96
C ARG A 208 15.15 4.48 -4.80
N ARG A 209 15.40 3.92 -5.99
CA ARG A 209 16.40 4.41 -6.94
C ARG A 209 15.79 5.26 -8.06
N ASP A 210 14.47 5.45 -8.06
CA ASP A 210 13.82 6.28 -9.06
C ASP A 210 14.16 7.76 -8.84
N ASN A 211 14.79 8.37 -9.84
CA ASN A 211 15.28 9.74 -9.75
C ASN A 211 14.18 10.78 -9.51
N LEU A 212 12.96 10.55 -10.02
CA LEU A 212 11.86 11.51 -9.87
C LEU A 212 11.31 11.45 -8.44
N LEU A 213 11.05 10.24 -7.93
CA LEU A 213 10.54 10.04 -6.56
C LEU A 213 11.56 10.47 -5.50
N VAL A 214 12.85 10.19 -5.72
CA VAL A 214 13.93 10.61 -4.82
C VAL A 214 14.01 12.14 -4.74
N LYS A 215 13.91 12.85 -5.88
CA LYS A 215 13.94 14.32 -5.89
C LYS A 215 12.80 14.93 -5.07
N VAL A 216 11.59 14.40 -5.22
CA VAL A 216 10.42 14.85 -4.45
C VAL A 216 10.61 14.60 -2.96
N THR A 217 11.15 13.44 -2.59
CA THR A 217 11.41 13.13 -1.18
C THR A 217 12.48 14.05 -0.58
N LEU A 218 13.54 14.36 -1.34
CA LEU A 218 14.58 15.30 -0.92
C LEU A 218 14.06 16.73 -0.82
N GLU A 219 13.12 17.12 -1.68
CA GLU A 219 12.45 18.42 -1.62
C GLU A 219 11.63 18.54 -0.33
N TYR A 220 10.87 17.49 0.00
CA TYR A 220 10.15 17.39 1.27
C TYR A 220 11.10 17.48 2.48
N GLU A 221 12.21 16.74 2.45
CA GLU A 221 13.21 16.73 3.53
C GLU A 221 13.82 18.13 3.76
N LYS A 222 14.17 18.82 2.68
CA LYS A 222 14.84 20.12 2.72
C LYS A 222 13.91 21.28 3.09
N HIS A 223 12.59 21.09 2.98
CA HIS A 223 11.62 22.13 3.25
C HIS A 223 11.77 22.71 4.67
N PRO A 224 11.82 24.04 4.85
CA PRO A 224 12.04 24.65 6.16
C PRO A 224 10.94 24.33 7.16
N ARG A 225 11.33 23.96 8.39
CA ARG A 225 10.42 23.63 9.48
C ARG A 225 10.88 24.28 10.78
N ASN A 226 9.92 24.59 11.64
CA ASN A 226 10.18 24.93 13.01
C ASN A 226 10.72 23.68 13.72
N VAL A 227 11.89 23.82 14.34
CA VAL A 227 12.61 22.71 14.96
C VAL A 227 11.89 22.16 16.20
N GLU A 228 11.11 22.98 16.89
CA GLU A 228 10.36 22.60 18.09
C GLU A 228 8.99 22.01 17.76
N THR A 229 8.28 22.56 16.77
CA THR A 229 6.88 22.16 16.46
C THR A 229 6.73 21.26 15.22
N GLY A 230 7.72 21.23 14.33
CA GLY A 230 7.61 20.56 13.02
C GLY A 230 6.77 21.31 11.99
N GLU A 231 6.14 22.42 12.37
CA GLU A 231 5.35 23.23 11.46
C GLU A 231 6.22 23.81 10.34
N ARG A 232 5.68 23.79 9.12
CA ARG A 232 6.38 24.26 7.93
C ARG A 232 6.44 25.79 7.95
N VAL A 233 7.60 26.32 7.57
CA VAL A 233 7.88 27.77 7.64
C VAL A 233 8.24 28.30 6.26
N GLY A 234 7.75 29.50 5.92
CA GLY A 234 8.04 30.17 4.67
C GLY A 234 6.98 29.90 3.61
N GLU A 235 7.43 29.69 2.36
CA GLU A 235 6.53 29.39 1.25
C GLU A 235 5.82 28.05 1.47
N ALA A 236 4.58 27.95 1.00
CA ALA A 236 3.82 26.72 1.10
C ALA A 236 4.51 25.59 0.31
N MET A 237 4.58 24.39 0.91
CA MET A 237 5.03 23.17 0.24
C MET A 237 4.24 22.98 -1.06
N PRO A 238 4.90 22.65 -2.19
CA PRO A 238 4.19 22.33 -3.41
C PRO A 238 3.24 21.14 -3.18
N ARG A 239 1.98 21.27 -3.62
CA ARG A 239 0.95 20.24 -3.41
C ARG A 239 1.36 18.86 -3.90
N VAL A 240 2.11 18.80 -5.01
CA VAL A 240 2.59 17.53 -5.56
C VAL A 240 3.54 16.80 -4.60
N VAL A 241 4.36 17.54 -3.84
CA VAL A 241 5.27 16.96 -2.85
C VAL A 241 4.47 16.37 -1.70
N ASP A 242 3.48 17.09 -1.18
CA ASP A 242 2.62 16.60 -0.11
C ASP A 242 1.82 15.36 -0.49
N GLU A 243 1.21 15.37 -1.67
CA GLU A 243 0.44 14.22 -2.15
C GLU A 243 1.36 13.01 -2.38
N VAL A 244 2.55 13.17 -2.96
CA VAL A 244 3.48 12.05 -3.15
C VAL A 244 3.93 11.47 -1.81
N MET A 245 4.25 12.32 -0.84
CA MET A 245 4.66 11.86 0.49
C MET A 245 3.51 11.17 1.24
N LYS A 246 2.27 11.67 1.12
CA LYS A 246 1.06 11.00 1.61
C LYS A 246 0.94 9.60 1.00
N GLU A 247 0.96 9.50 -0.32
CA GLU A 247 0.75 8.21 -1.01
C GLU A 247 1.89 7.23 -0.77
N LEU A 248 3.14 7.68 -0.61
CA LEU A 248 4.25 6.83 -0.17
C LEU A 248 4.05 6.27 1.24
N LEU A 249 3.55 7.07 2.18
CA LEU A 249 3.22 6.61 3.54
C LEU A 249 2.09 5.57 3.52
N LEU A 250 1.07 5.78 2.68
CA LEU A 250 -0.03 4.83 2.48
C LEU A 250 0.44 3.54 1.82
N LEU A 251 1.36 3.62 0.84
CA LEU A 251 1.97 2.45 0.23
C LEU A 251 2.77 1.64 1.25
N GLU A 252 3.54 2.28 2.13
CA GLU A 252 4.28 1.56 3.17
C GLU A 252 3.35 0.88 4.17
N ARG A 253 2.27 1.55 4.58
CA ARG A 253 1.18 0.93 5.35
C ARG A 253 0.71 -0.32 4.63
N ASP A 254 0.28 -0.19 3.37
CA ASP A 254 -0.37 -1.28 2.63
C ASP A 254 0.59 -2.46 2.34
N ALA A 255 1.88 -2.18 2.16
CA ALA A 255 2.85 -3.17 1.76
C ALA A 255 3.51 -3.91 2.93
N PHE A 256 3.84 -3.23 4.05
CA PHE A 256 4.84 -3.74 5.00
C PHE A 256 4.33 -3.97 6.42
N GLY A 257 4.25 -5.26 6.80
CA GLY A 257 4.18 -5.69 8.20
C GLY A 257 2.98 -5.16 9.01
N CYS A 258 2.82 -5.69 10.22
CA CYS A 258 1.84 -5.15 11.17
C CYS A 258 2.31 -3.82 11.76
N PHE A 259 3.62 -3.61 11.88
CA PHE A 259 4.16 -2.34 12.37
C PHE A 259 5.21 -1.80 11.41
N ARG A 260 5.13 -0.48 11.17
CA ARG A 260 5.94 0.25 10.20
C ARG A 260 7.43 0.32 10.54
N PHE A 261 7.77 0.45 11.83
CA PHE A 261 9.17 0.43 12.26
C PHE A 261 9.67 -1.01 12.43
N ASP A 262 10.60 -1.40 11.57
CA ASP A 262 11.32 -2.67 11.67
C ASP A 262 12.74 -2.41 12.25
N PRO A 263 13.08 -3.00 13.42
CA PRO A 263 14.41 -2.86 14.02
C PRO A 263 15.54 -3.51 13.22
N ARG A 264 15.21 -4.47 12.34
CA ARG A 264 16.14 -5.44 11.75
C ARG A 264 16.15 -5.44 10.22
N GLY A 265 15.29 -4.64 9.59
CA GLY A 265 15.43 -4.27 8.19
C GLY A 265 16.61 -3.30 8.03
N ASP A 266 17.33 -3.35 6.92
CA ASP A 266 18.49 -2.47 6.65
C ASP A 266 18.17 -0.97 6.71
N ASN A 267 16.90 -0.58 6.90
CA ASN A 267 16.51 0.77 7.29
C ASN A 267 15.18 0.71 8.05
N HIS A 268 15.10 1.39 9.18
CA HIS A 268 13.86 1.65 9.90
C HIS A 268 13.10 2.71 9.08
N HIS A 269 12.31 2.28 8.10
CA HIS A 269 11.69 3.19 7.15
C HIS A 269 10.51 3.93 7.78
N LEU A 270 10.46 5.25 7.57
CA LEU A 270 9.23 6.03 7.69
C LEU A 270 8.60 6.25 6.32
N VAL A 271 9.48 6.43 5.32
CA VAL A 271 9.21 6.51 3.88
C VAL A 271 10.44 5.92 3.15
N HIS A 272 10.30 5.44 1.91
CA HIS A 272 11.34 4.70 1.16
C HIS A 272 12.73 5.36 1.15
N CYS A 273 12.79 6.71 1.20
CA CYS A 273 14.05 7.46 1.24
C CYS A 273 14.33 8.18 2.58
N LEU A 274 13.40 8.16 3.54
CA LEU A 274 13.56 8.78 4.87
C LEU A 274 13.73 7.70 5.94
N LYS A 275 14.97 7.51 6.39
CA LYS A 275 15.28 6.53 7.44
C LYS A 275 15.09 7.16 8.81
N LEU A 276 14.41 6.46 9.71
CA LEU A 276 14.25 6.88 11.11
C LEU A 276 15.61 7.19 11.75
N ALA A 277 16.60 6.32 11.57
CA ALA A 277 17.95 6.50 12.10
C ALA A 277 18.64 7.80 11.63
N ASP A 278 18.28 8.36 10.47
CA ASP A 278 18.82 9.64 9.99
C ASP A 278 18.03 10.82 10.58
N MET A 279 16.74 10.63 10.82
CA MET A 279 15.83 11.62 11.38
C MET A 279 16.01 11.82 12.89
N THR A 280 16.58 10.87 13.61
CA THR A 280 16.81 10.98 15.07
C THR A 280 18.13 11.65 15.46
N LYS A 281 19.00 11.99 14.49
CA LYS A 281 20.37 12.48 14.78
C LYS A 281 20.45 13.93 15.25
N THR A 282 19.58 14.80 14.74
CA THR A 282 19.66 16.24 15.00
C THR A 282 18.25 16.79 15.23
N ARG A 283 18.15 17.92 15.94
CA ARG A 283 16.84 18.58 16.11
C ARG A 283 16.19 18.95 14.77
N ARG A 284 17.00 19.39 13.80
CA ARG A 284 16.52 19.74 12.46
C ARG A 284 15.98 18.52 11.72
N SER A 285 16.72 17.41 11.70
CA SER A 285 16.24 16.18 11.05
C SER A 285 15.06 15.56 11.78
N TYR A 286 15.00 15.70 13.11
CA TYR A 286 13.88 15.26 13.93
C TYR A 286 12.60 16.06 13.67
N SER A 287 12.69 17.34 13.31
CA SER A 287 11.51 18.16 12.97
C SER A 287 10.64 17.57 11.85
N ILE A 288 11.21 16.71 11.00
CA ILE A 288 10.46 15.98 9.97
C ILE A 288 9.49 14.97 10.61
N MET A 289 9.85 14.34 11.74
CA MET A 289 8.94 13.50 12.55
C MET A 289 7.81 14.30 13.20
N LEU A 290 7.95 15.62 13.27
CA LEU A 290 6.91 16.48 13.83
C LEU A 290 6.04 17.10 12.72
N ASP A 291 6.38 16.87 11.45
CA ASP A 291 5.59 17.39 10.33
C ASP A 291 4.14 16.88 10.41
N PRO A 292 3.13 17.74 10.22
CA PRO A 292 1.72 17.35 10.29
C PRO A 292 1.37 16.17 9.38
N LEU A 293 2.00 16.07 8.20
CA LEU A 293 1.77 14.96 7.28
C LEU A 293 2.28 13.64 7.84
N MET A 294 3.49 13.65 8.42
CA MET A 294 4.08 12.45 9.03
C MET A 294 3.30 12.03 10.27
N HIS A 295 2.87 12.98 11.11
CA HIS A 295 2.04 12.66 12.26
C HIS A 295 0.69 12.06 11.85
N LYS A 296 0.08 12.55 10.76
CA LYS A 296 -1.22 12.07 10.29
C LYS A 296 -1.15 10.68 9.66
N TYR A 297 -0.12 10.39 8.87
CA TYR A 297 -0.06 9.17 8.04
C TYR A 297 1.04 8.18 8.44
N GLY A 298 1.93 8.53 9.37
CA GLY A 298 3.09 7.75 9.79
C GLY A 298 2.82 6.64 10.82
N ASN A 299 1.65 6.65 11.46
CA ASN A 299 1.24 5.70 12.52
C ASN A 299 2.31 5.51 13.63
N TYR A 300 2.79 6.61 14.19
CA TYR A 300 3.72 6.59 15.31
C TYR A 300 3.34 7.60 16.40
N CYS A 301 3.77 7.28 17.60
CA CYS A 301 3.68 8.12 18.78
C CYS A 301 5.08 8.53 19.21
N VAL A 302 5.22 9.77 19.68
CA VAL A 302 6.48 10.26 20.24
C VAL A 302 6.27 10.74 21.66
N GLU A 303 6.97 10.11 22.60
CA GLU A 303 7.05 10.55 23.99
C GLU A 303 8.35 11.33 24.20
N CYS A 304 8.30 12.40 24.98
CA CYS A 304 9.46 13.22 25.29
C CYS A 304 9.60 13.40 26.80
N VAL A 305 10.78 13.10 27.34
CA VAL A 305 11.09 13.27 28.76
C VAL A 305 12.41 14.02 28.91
N GLU A 306 12.45 15.00 29.82
CA GLU A 306 13.69 15.68 30.16
C GLU A 306 14.59 14.78 31.00
N VAL A 307 15.85 14.64 30.57
CA VAL A 307 16.84 13.79 31.23
C VAL A 307 18.12 14.59 31.52
N TYR A 308 18.99 14.02 32.35
CA TYR A 308 20.26 14.64 32.77
C TYR A 308 20.11 16.07 33.30
N LYS A 309 19.18 16.26 34.27
CA LYS A 309 18.90 17.55 34.92
C LYS A 309 18.43 18.64 33.94
N GLY A 310 17.62 18.27 32.95
CA GLY A 310 17.05 19.22 31.98
C GLY A 310 18.05 19.69 30.92
N ARG A 311 19.18 18.98 30.74
CA ARG A 311 20.16 19.29 29.68
C ARG A 311 19.88 18.58 28.36
N TRP A 312 19.09 17.51 28.40
CA TRP A 312 18.76 16.68 27.24
C TRP A 312 17.28 16.30 27.27
N ARG A 313 16.73 16.01 26.09
CA ARG A 313 15.43 15.37 25.93
C ARG A 313 15.64 13.98 25.39
N GLN A 314 15.13 13.00 26.12
CA GLN A 314 14.98 11.63 25.63
C GLN A 314 13.65 11.54 24.90
N TYR A 315 13.72 11.12 23.64
CA TYR A 315 12.57 10.82 22.82
C TYR A 315 12.40 9.32 22.71
N ARG A 316 11.16 8.86 22.86
CA ARG A 316 10.77 7.47 22.61
C ARG A 316 9.74 7.45 21.51
N VAL A 317 10.12 6.89 20.37
CA VAL A 317 9.29 6.77 19.18
C VAL A 317 8.85 5.32 19.06
N HIS A 318 7.55 5.09 19.04
CA HIS A 318 6.99 3.75 18.84
C HIS A 318 5.85 3.80 17.82
N CYS A 319 5.60 2.68 17.14
CA CYS A 319 4.52 2.56 16.16
C CYS A 319 3.35 1.75 16.70
N GLY A 320 2.14 2.14 16.31
CA GLY A 320 0.94 1.33 16.51
C GLY A 320 0.85 0.20 15.47
N PRO A 321 -0.03 -0.80 15.68
CA PRO A 321 -0.38 -1.73 14.63
C PRO A 321 -1.11 -1.00 13.49
N GLU A 322 -0.78 -1.36 12.25
CA GLU A 322 -1.44 -0.87 11.04
C GLU A 322 -2.73 -1.66 10.78
N ASP A 323 -3.78 -0.96 10.31
CA ASP A 323 -4.98 -1.60 9.78
C ASP A 323 -4.89 -1.68 8.26
N HIS A 324 -4.78 -2.90 7.74
CA HIS A 324 -4.65 -3.18 6.31
C HIS A 324 -6.00 -3.38 5.62
N ARG A 325 -7.11 -3.35 6.36
CA ARG A 325 -8.43 -3.62 5.80
C ARG A 325 -8.85 -2.52 4.84
N ILE A 326 -9.20 -2.95 3.62
CA ILE A 326 -9.75 -2.07 2.59
C ILE A 326 -11.25 -1.79 2.76
N ASP A 327 -11.93 -2.60 3.58
CA ASP A 327 -13.35 -2.49 3.85
C ASP A 327 -13.59 -2.76 5.34
N PRO A 328 -14.05 -1.75 6.11
CA PRO A 328 -14.26 -1.90 7.55
C PRO A 328 -15.38 -2.89 7.90
N GLU A 329 -16.26 -3.22 6.95
CA GLU A 329 -17.31 -4.22 7.12
C GLU A 329 -16.81 -5.66 6.91
N LEU A 330 -15.55 -5.86 6.47
CA LEU A 330 -14.97 -7.20 6.44
C LEU A 330 -14.52 -7.62 7.84
N PRO A 331 -14.72 -8.90 8.22
CA PRO A 331 -14.05 -9.43 9.40
C PRO A 331 -12.52 -9.39 9.18
N PRO A 332 -11.70 -9.47 10.25
CA PRO A 332 -10.24 -9.59 10.09
C PRO A 332 -9.85 -10.81 9.24
N PHE A 333 -10.46 -11.96 9.52
CA PHE A 333 -10.30 -13.18 8.74
C PHE A 333 -11.60 -14.02 8.73
N GLU A 334 -11.68 -14.97 7.82
CA GLU A 334 -12.74 -15.98 7.78
C GLU A 334 -12.28 -17.33 7.23
N MET A 335 -13.03 -18.38 7.59
CA MET A 335 -12.84 -19.74 7.07
C MET A 335 -13.84 -19.97 5.94
N VAL A 336 -13.33 -20.29 4.74
CA VAL A 336 -14.17 -20.59 3.57
C VAL A 336 -13.95 -22.04 3.17
N VAL A 337 -15.05 -22.78 3.00
CA VAL A 337 -15.04 -24.15 2.47
C VAL A 337 -15.65 -24.13 1.09
N ALA A 338 -14.90 -24.60 0.10
CA ALA A 338 -15.35 -24.76 -1.28
C ALA A 338 -15.15 -26.21 -1.74
N ASN A 339 -15.76 -26.58 -2.87
CA ASN A 339 -15.52 -27.87 -3.50
C ASN A 339 -14.37 -27.72 -4.49
N ASP A 340 -13.33 -28.54 -4.36
CA ASP A 340 -12.24 -28.63 -5.32
C ASP A 340 -12.76 -29.28 -6.62
N PRO A 341 -12.75 -28.58 -7.76
CA PRO A 341 -13.22 -29.12 -9.02
C PRO A 341 -12.32 -30.23 -9.58
N ILE A 342 -11.07 -30.35 -9.11
CA ILE A 342 -10.12 -31.35 -9.57
C ILE A 342 -10.32 -32.66 -8.81
N THR A 343 -10.36 -32.60 -7.48
CA THR A 343 -10.45 -33.80 -6.63
C THR A 343 -11.87 -34.14 -6.19
N GLY A 344 -12.82 -33.22 -6.32
CA GLY A 344 -14.18 -33.33 -5.77
C GLY A 344 -14.23 -33.20 -4.24
N GLY A 345 -13.09 -33.01 -3.57
CA GLY A 345 -12.98 -32.88 -2.12
C GLY A 345 -13.23 -31.47 -1.61
N ALA A 346 -13.22 -31.30 -0.28
CA ALA A 346 -13.34 -29.99 0.34
C ALA A 346 -12.01 -29.22 0.29
N LEU A 347 -12.05 -28.03 -0.31
CA LEU A 347 -10.99 -27.03 -0.27
C LEU A 347 -11.24 -26.09 0.91
N ASN A 348 -10.45 -26.25 1.97
CA ASN A 348 -10.50 -25.38 3.14
C ASN A 348 -9.54 -24.20 2.96
N MET A 349 -10.04 -22.99 3.17
CA MET A 349 -9.28 -21.75 3.01
C MET A 349 -9.40 -20.90 4.27
N VAL A 350 -8.29 -20.29 4.68
CA VAL A 350 -8.27 -19.18 5.63
C VAL A 350 -8.03 -17.90 4.83
N VAL A 351 -8.97 -16.97 4.85
CA VAL A 351 -8.86 -15.70 4.13
C VAL A 351 -8.66 -14.58 5.14
N HIS A 352 -7.54 -13.88 5.05
CA HIS A 352 -7.21 -12.71 5.86
C HIS A 352 -7.40 -11.43 5.04
N TYR A 353 -8.09 -10.45 5.63
CA TYR A 353 -8.36 -9.13 5.05
C TYR A 353 -7.58 -8.02 5.76
N ASP A 354 -6.96 -8.32 6.90
CA ASP A 354 -6.19 -7.40 7.74
C ASP A 354 -4.68 -7.69 7.73
N GLU A 355 -4.24 -8.71 6.99
CA GLU A 355 -2.81 -9.03 6.88
C GLU A 355 -2.09 -8.14 5.85
N PRO A 356 -0.84 -7.72 6.14
CA PRO A 356 -0.03 -6.99 5.18
C PRO A 356 0.39 -7.89 3.99
N ILE A 357 0.61 -7.25 2.83
CA ILE A 357 1.09 -7.95 1.63
C ILE A 357 2.46 -8.62 1.91
N CYS A 358 3.38 -7.87 2.52
CA CYS A 358 4.71 -8.35 2.87
C CYS A 358 4.83 -8.58 4.38
N LEU A 359 4.68 -9.84 4.81
CA LEU A 359 5.06 -10.29 6.15
C LEU A 359 6.55 -10.02 6.42
N ARG A 360 6.92 -9.85 7.68
CA ARG A 360 8.30 -9.53 8.06
C ARG A 360 9.25 -10.66 7.66
N HIS A 361 10.42 -10.28 7.15
CA HIS A 361 11.44 -11.24 6.73
C HIS A 361 12.17 -11.88 7.94
N LYS A 362 12.14 -11.22 9.11
CA LYS A 362 12.75 -11.72 10.35
C LYS A 362 11.77 -11.49 11.49
N HIS A 363 11.26 -12.57 12.07
CA HIS A 363 10.50 -12.52 13.33
C HIS A 363 11.42 -13.00 14.45
N SER A 364 11.46 -12.29 15.58
CA SER A 364 11.99 -12.85 16.81
C SER A 364 10.86 -13.48 17.62
N SER A 365 11.12 -14.62 18.25
CA SER A 365 10.13 -15.33 19.08
C SER A 365 9.62 -14.52 20.28
N ARG A 366 10.30 -13.42 20.64
CA ARG A 366 9.87 -12.46 21.66
C ARG A 366 8.82 -11.47 21.14
N GLU A 367 8.88 -11.10 19.87
CA GLU A 367 7.93 -10.16 19.26
C GLU A 367 6.59 -10.85 18.96
N GLU A 368 6.62 -12.08 18.44
CA GLU A 368 5.42 -12.87 18.11
C GLU A 368 4.55 -13.15 19.35
N LYS A 369 5.19 -13.31 20.52
CA LYS A 369 4.51 -13.54 21.81
C LYS A 369 4.11 -12.26 22.54
N GLY A 370 4.70 -11.12 22.17
CA GLY A 370 4.59 -9.88 22.92
C GLY A 370 3.80 -8.77 22.23
N ASN A 371 3.52 -8.89 20.93
CA ASN A 371 2.89 -7.86 20.12
C ASN A 371 3.55 -6.47 20.27
N PHE A 372 4.88 -6.45 20.41
CA PHE A 372 5.65 -5.23 20.61
C PHE A 372 6.10 -4.66 19.26
N GLY A 373 5.66 -3.45 18.95
CA GLY A 373 6.27 -2.61 17.91
C GLY A 373 7.68 -2.18 18.31
N HIS A 374 8.55 -1.89 17.35
CA HIS A 374 9.87 -1.30 17.64
C HIS A 374 9.70 0.02 18.39
N THR A 375 10.47 0.18 19.47
CA THR A 375 10.59 1.47 20.17
C THR A 375 12.00 1.99 19.97
N GLU A 376 12.12 3.07 19.22
CA GLU A 376 13.37 3.79 19.02
C GLU A 376 13.54 4.81 20.14
N VAL A 377 14.67 4.75 20.86
CA VAL A 377 15.00 5.68 21.94
C VAL A 377 16.26 6.45 21.55
N PHE A 378 16.18 7.78 21.55
CA PHE A 378 17.31 8.65 21.26
C PHE A 378 17.24 9.92 22.09
N GLU A 379 18.36 10.61 22.20
CA GLU A 379 18.50 11.76 23.06
C GLU A 379 19.04 12.94 22.25
N LEU A 380 18.39 14.10 22.37
CA LEU A 380 18.85 15.34 21.77
C LEU A 380 19.14 16.37 22.85
N ALA A 381 20.28 17.05 22.71
CA ALA A 381 20.65 18.11 23.63
C ALA A 381 19.58 19.22 23.66
N ILE A 382 19.31 19.76 24.85
CA ILE A 382 18.52 20.98 25.00
C ILE A 382 19.41 22.17 24.64
N GLU A 383 19.02 22.92 23.62
CA GLU A 383 19.69 24.16 23.27
C GLU A 383 19.44 25.16 24.40
N ALA A 384 20.51 25.49 25.13
CA ALA A 384 20.47 26.50 26.16
C ALA A 384 20.39 27.87 25.49
N LYS A 385 19.18 28.46 25.44
CA LYS A 385 18.95 29.80 24.88
C LYS A 385 19.72 30.91 25.63
N ASN A 386 20.18 30.61 26.85
CA ASN A 386 20.98 31.49 27.70
C ASN A 386 22.47 31.10 27.75
N ARG A 387 23.03 30.50 26.69
CA ARG A 387 24.47 30.21 26.64
C ARG A 387 25.27 31.51 26.73
N SER A 388 26.29 31.50 27.55
CA SER A 388 27.29 32.57 27.55
C SER A 388 28.03 32.60 26.22
N LEU A 389 28.59 33.77 25.87
CA LEU A 389 29.31 33.98 24.61
C LEU A 389 30.46 32.97 24.42
N TRP A 390 31.07 32.51 25.51
CA TRP A 390 32.14 31.50 25.49
C TRP A 390 31.62 30.08 25.25
N GLU A 391 30.46 29.73 25.81
CA GLU A 391 29.82 28.42 25.55
C GLU A 391 29.38 28.30 24.08
N GLN A 392 28.90 29.40 23.47
CA GLN A 392 28.64 29.43 22.03
C GLN A 392 29.93 29.24 21.21
N TYR A 393 31.01 29.95 21.57
CA TYR A 393 32.28 29.89 20.82
C TYR A 393 32.94 28.49 20.81
N PHE A 394 32.84 27.72 21.90
CA PHE A 394 33.48 26.40 22.02
C PHE A 394 32.59 25.21 21.64
N LEU A 395 31.25 25.35 21.67
CA LEU A 395 30.33 24.22 21.40
C LEU A 395 29.70 24.26 19.99
N ASP A 396 29.73 25.40 19.30
CA ASP A 396 29.14 25.55 17.96
C ASP A 396 30.21 25.51 16.83
N ARG A 397 31.48 25.27 17.17
CA ARG A 397 32.55 24.84 16.26
C ARG A 397 32.68 23.32 16.31
#